data_AF-A0A971JRG8-F1
#
_entry.id   AF-A0A971JRG8-F1
#
_cell.length_a   1.000
_cell.length_b   1.000
_cell.length_c   1.000
_cell.angle_alpha   90.00
_cell.angle_beta   90.00
_cell.angle_gamma   90.00
#
_symmetry.space_group_name_H-M   'P 1'
#
loop_
_entity.id
_entity.type
_entity.pdbx_description
1 polymer ?
#
loop_
_entity_poly.entity_id
_entity_poly.type
_entity_poly.pdbx_seq_one_letter_code
_entity_poly.pdbx_strand_id
1 'polypeptide(L)'
;PTEKEQSQWYFQRYVTRLPAAGEIVLFDRSWYNRAGVERVMGFCTDDELKEFLRSCPEFEDMLIRSGIILIKYWFSVSDDEQEKRFQARINDPTKRWKLSPIDLESRSRWVEYSKAKDEMFAHTDTRESPWYVVNADVKRHARLNCIRHLLSMIPYKDLTPEPLTLPPRKEHADYVRPPMDSQTFVPEYYTADFV
;
A
#
# COMPACT_ATOMS: atom_id res chain seq x y z
N PRO A 1 -1.01 3.15 20.79
CA PRO A 1 -2.29 2.68 21.36
C PRO A 1 -2.64 3.58 22.53
N THR A 2 -3.90 4.00 22.68
CA THR A 2 -4.34 4.74 23.88
C THR A 2 -4.22 3.85 25.12
N GLU A 3 -4.22 4.43 26.32
CA GLU A 3 -4.21 3.67 27.59
C GLU A 3 -5.35 2.63 27.63
N LYS A 4 -6.54 3.01 27.13
CA LYS A 4 -7.67 2.09 27.02
C LYS A 4 -7.37 0.93 26.07
N GLU A 5 -6.83 1.21 24.88
CA GLU A 5 -6.48 0.17 23.90
C GLU A 5 -5.41 -0.80 24.40
N GLN A 6 -4.51 -0.36 25.30
CA GLN A 6 -3.51 -1.24 25.91
C GLN A 6 -4.13 -2.26 26.87
N SER A 7 -5.27 -1.92 27.48
CA SER A 7 -6.03 -2.84 28.35
C SER A 7 -7.05 -3.71 27.60
N GLN A 8 -7.19 -3.53 26.29
CA GLN A 8 -8.09 -4.30 25.44
C GLN A 8 -7.43 -5.56 24.90
N TRP A 9 -8.24 -6.46 24.36
CA TRP A 9 -7.71 -7.52 23.53
C TRP A 9 -6.96 -6.91 22.33
N TYR A 10 -5.74 -7.39 22.05
CA TYR A 10 -4.83 -6.73 21.12
C TYR A 10 -5.41 -6.48 19.72
N PHE A 11 -6.18 -7.45 19.21
CA PHE A 11 -6.83 -7.34 17.89
C PHE A 11 -8.05 -6.40 17.87
N GLN A 12 -8.62 -6.06 19.03
CA GLN A 12 -9.91 -5.35 19.14
C GLN A 12 -9.92 -4.03 18.36
N ARG A 13 -8.88 -3.20 18.49
CA ARG A 13 -8.79 -1.93 17.74
C ARG A 13 -8.71 -2.14 16.23
N TYR A 14 -8.08 -3.22 15.77
CA TYR A 14 -7.96 -3.55 14.35
C TYR A 14 -9.26 -4.08 13.78
N VAL A 15 -10.01 -4.87 14.56
CA VAL A 15 -11.33 -5.40 14.18
C VAL A 15 -12.28 -4.27 13.81
N THR A 16 -12.23 -3.13 14.51
CA THR A 16 -13.08 -1.96 14.17
C THR A 16 -12.79 -1.32 12.81
N ARG A 17 -11.70 -1.72 12.14
CA ARG A 17 -11.27 -1.21 10.84
C ARG A 17 -11.39 -2.25 9.73
N LEU A 18 -11.94 -3.43 10.01
CA LEU A 18 -12.12 -4.46 9.00
C LEU A 18 -13.14 -4.02 7.93
N PRO A 19 -12.97 -4.47 6.67
CA PRO A 19 -13.86 -4.09 5.58
C PRO A 19 -15.25 -4.72 5.74
N ALA A 20 -16.27 -3.99 5.30
CA ALA A 20 -17.57 -4.54 4.94
C ALA A 20 -17.55 -5.06 3.48
N ALA A 21 -18.67 -5.64 3.04
CA ALA A 21 -18.80 -6.15 1.67
C ALA A 21 -18.61 -5.02 0.64
N GLY A 22 -17.70 -5.24 -0.31
CA GLY A 22 -17.37 -4.27 -1.36
C GLY A 22 -16.31 -3.23 -0.97
N GLU A 23 -15.83 -3.25 0.27
CA GLU A 23 -14.78 -2.34 0.72
C GLU A 23 -13.37 -2.94 0.54
N ILE A 24 -12.41 -2.06 0.25
CA ILE A 24 -10.98 -2.39 0.29
C ILE A 24 -10.36 -1.56 1.41
N VAL A 25 -9.79 -2.23 2.41
CA VAL A 25 -9.07 -1.58 3.50
C VAL A 25 -7.58 -1.89 3.37
N LEU A 26 -6.76 -0.83 3.38
CA LEU A 26 -5.31 -0.93 3.36
C LEU A 26 -4.75 -0.58 4.74
N PHE A 27 -4.04 -1.52 5.34
CA PHE A 27 -3.37 -1.36 6.62
C PHE A 27 -1.93 -0.86 6.39
N ASP A 28 -1.68 0.45 6.57
CA ASP A 28 -0.33 1.00 6.69
C ASP A 28 0.22 0.66 8.08
N ARG A 29 0.93 -0.47 8.14
CA ARG A 29 1.11 -1.33 9.33
C ARG A 29 -0.21 -1.93 9.82
N SER A 30 -0.12 -2.97 10.64
CA SER A 30 -1.26 -3.77 11.07
C SER A 30 -1.06 -4.31 12.49
N TRP A 31 -1.79 -5.37 12.86
CA TRP A 31 -1.56 -6.14 14.09
C TRP A 31 -0.14 -6.72 14.19
N TYR A 32 0.59 -6.83 13.08
CA TYR A 32 1.99 -7.25 13.09
C TYR A 32 2.96 -6.25 13.76
N ASN A 33 2.50 -5.10 14.25
CA ASN A 33 3.31 -4.25 15.12
C ASN A 33 3.85 -5.02 16.33
N ARG A 34 3.07 -5.96 16.91
CA ARG A 34 3.48 -6.78 18.04
C ARG A 34 4.72 -7.62 17.75
N ALA A 35 4.71 -8.34 16.62
CA ALA A 35 5.82 -9.18 16.20
C ALA A 35 7.02 -8.41 15.60
N GLY A 36 6.87 -7.11 15.35
CA GLY A 36 7.92 -6.26 14.78
C GLY A 36 8.44 -5.23 15.78
N VAL A 37 7.89 -4.01 15.71
CA VAL A 37 8.39 -2.87 16.48
C VAL A 37 8.20 -3.04 17.98
N GLU A 38 7.06 -3.58 18.44
CA GLU A 38 6.81 -3.71 19.89
C GLU A 38 7.78 -4.71 20.51
N ARG A 39 8.03 -5.85 19.84
CA ARG A 39 9.06 -6.80 20.24
C ARG A 39 10.45 -6.16 20.32
N VAL A 40 10.91 -5.54 19.23
CA VAL A 40 12.30 -5.05 19.13
C VAL A 40 12.55 -3.88 20.08
N MET A 41 11.54 -3.05 20.32
CA MET A 41 11.64 -1.89 21.21
C MET A 41 11.22 -2.18 22.67
N GLY A 42 10.78 -3.41 22.98
CA GLY A 42 10.35 -3.80 24.32
C GLY A 42 9.03 -3.15 24.77
N PHE A 43 8.12 -2.87 23.84
CA PHE A 43 6.79 -2.34 24.13
C PHE A 43 5.74 -3.42 24.41
N CYS A 44 6.11 -4.70 24.29
CA CYS A 44 5.30 -5.82 24.73
C CYS A 44 6.17 -6.81 25.53
N THR A 45 5.52 -7.57 26.39
CA THR A 45 6.17 -8.69 27.12
C THR A 45 6.35 -9.90 26.22
N ASP A 46 7.25 -10.81 26.60
CA ASP A 46 7.47 -12.08 25.87
C ASP A 46 6.20 -12.94 25.84
N ASP A 47 5.40 -12.92 26.91
CA ASP A 47 4.15 -13.69 26.98
C ASP A 47 3.09 -13.12 26.05
N GLU A 48 2.97 -11.79 25.96
CA GLU A 48 2.10 -11.14 24.97
C GLU A 48 2.52 -11.43 23.53
N LEU A 49 3.82 -11.49 23.26
CA LEU A 49 4.35 -11.83 21.94
C LEU A 49 4.01 -13.28 21.57
N LYS A 50 4.26 -14.24 22.48
CA LYS A 50 3.94 -15.66 22.27
C LYS A 50 2.44 -15.85 22.04
N GLU A 51 1.62 -15.19 22.85
CA GLU A 51 0.16 -15.22 22.70
C GLU A 51 -0.28 -14.67 21.33
N PHE A 52 0.34 -13.56 20.90
CA PHE A 52 0.08 -13.00 19.57
C PHE A 52 0.46 -13.96 18.45
N LEU A 53 1.67 -14.54 18.49
CA LEU A 53 2.14 -15.46 17.45
C LEU A 53 1.27 -16.71 17.37
N ARG A 54 0.71 -17.17 18.49
CA ARG A 54 -0.26 -18.28 18.53
C ARG A 54 -1.63 -17.89 17.98
N SER A 55 -2.16 -16.74 18.41
CA SER A 55 -3.52 -16.29 18.07
C SER A 55 -3.64 -15.69 16.67
N CYS A 56 -2.56 -15.13 16.11
CA CYS A 56 -2.59 -14.40 14.85
C CYS A 56 -3.06 -15.26 13.66
N PRO A 57 -2.53 -16.49 13.44
CA PRO A 57 -3.02 -17.36 12.36
C PRO A 57 -4.50 -17.71 12.53
N GLU A 58 -4.95 -18.01 13.75
CA GLU A 58 -6.36 -18.33 14.02
C GLU A 58 -7.29 -17.14 13.73
N PHE A 59 -6.86 -15.94 14.12
CA PHE A 59 -7.56 -14.70 13.81
C PHE A 59 -7.67 -14.48 12.30
N GLU A 60 -6.59 -14.66 11.55
CA GLU A 60 -6.57 -14.54 10.09
C GLU A 60 -7.48 -15.57 9.41
N ASP A 61 -7.44 -16.82 9.86
CA ASP A 61 -8.32 -17.89 9.37
C ASP A 61 -9.79 -17.58 9.62
N MET A 62 -10.14 -16.96 10.75
CA MET A 62 -11.51 -16.51 11.02
C MET A 62 -11.98 -15.48 9.99
N LEU A 63 -11.12 -14.51 9.63
CA LEU A 63 -11.44 -13.50 8.62
C LEU A 63 -11.62 -14.13 7.24
N ILE A 64 -10.70 -15.02 6.85
CA ILE A 64 -10.73 -15.70 5.55
C ILE A 64 -11.97 -16.58 5.42
N ARG A 65 -12.31 -17.36 6.45
CA ARG A 65 -13.54 -18.18 6.48
C ARG A 65 -14.82 -17.34 6.40
N SER A 66 -14.77 -16.08 6.85
CA SER A 66 -15.87 -15.12 6.69
C SER A 66 -15.97 -14.51 5.29
N GLY A 67 -15.08 -14.87 4.36
CA GLY A 67 -15.06 -14.38 2.98
C GLY A 67 -14.18 -13.15 2.74
N ILE A 68 -13.39 -12.71 3.73
CA ILE A 68 -12.44 -11.62 3.54
C ILE A 68 -11.21 -12.14 2.79
N ILE A 69 -10.85 -11.49 1.69
CA ILE A 69 -9.58 -11.74 1.00
C ILE A 69 -8.48 -11.01 1.79
N LEU A 70 -7.70 -11.75 2.56
CA LEU A 70 -6.57 -11.23 3.33
C LEU A 70 -5.26 -11.42 2.58
N ILE A 71 -4.56 -10.33 2.25
CA ILE A 71 -3.27 -10.36 1.54
C ILE A 71 -2.22 -9.63 2.39
N LYS A 72 -1.11 -10.31 2.70
CA LYS A 72 -0.04 -9.77 3.54
C LYS A 72 1.21 -9.50 2.72
N TYR A 73 1.75 -8.28 2.82
CA TYR A 73 2.95 -7.87 2.08
C TYR A 73 4.07 -7.44 3.02
N TRP A 74 5.26 -7.99 2.82
CA TRP A 74 6.50 -7.54 3.46
C TRP A 74 7.40 -6.85 2.44
N PHE A 75 7.62 -5.55 2.59
CA PHE A 75 8.52 -4.79 1.70
C PHE A 75 9.97 -4.92 2.19
N SER A 76 10.76 -5.76 1.52
CA SER A 76 12.17 -5.98 1.85
C SER A 76 13.05 -4.94 1.18
N VAL A 77 13.80 -4.19 1.98
CA VAL A 77 14.82 -3.23 1.52
C VAL A 77 16.18 -3.73 2.00
N SER A 78 17.21 -3.71 1.16
CA SER A 78 18.58 -4.00 1.56
C SER A 78 19.10 -2.97 2.57
N ASP A 79 20.04 -3.39 3.41
CA ASP A 79 20.66 -2.52 4.42
C ASP A 79 21.28 -1.26 3.78
N ASP A 80 22.03 -1.45 2.68
CA ASP A 80 22.64 -0.36 1.91
C ASP A 80 21.61 0.67 1.40
N GLU A 81 20.50 0.20 0.82
CA GLU A 81 19.45 1.09 0.31
C GLU A 81 18.64 1.71 1.45
N GLN A 82 18.48 1.01 2.58
CA GLN A 82 17.87 1.57 3.78
C GLN A 82 18.71 2.74 4.31
N GLU A 83 20.02 2.54 4.47
CA GLU A 83 20.95 3.58 4.93
C GLU A 83 20.96 4.79 3.99
N LYS A 84 21.07 4.54 2.69
CA LYS A 84 21.01 5.60 1.68
C LYS A 84 19.72 6.42 1.77
N ARG A 85 18.58 5.77 2.03
CA ARG A 85 17.29 6.45 2.22
C ARG A 85 17.26 7.26 3.51
N PHE A 86 17.86 6.77 4.59
CA PHE A 86 17.98 7.52 5.84
C PHE A 86 18.79 8.79 5.63
N GLN A 87 19.98 8.68 5.04
CA GLN A 87 20.83 9.84 4.74
C GLN A 87 20.12 10.85 3.83
N ALA A 88 19.43 10.37 2.79
CA ALA A 88 18.67 11.24 1.89
C ALA A 88 17.53 11.99 2.61
N ARG A 89 16.89 11.40 3.63
CA ARG A 89 15.85 12.07 4.42
C ARG A 89 16.41 13.11 5.39
N ILE A 90 17.58 12.85 5.99
CA ILE A 90 18.28 13.80 6.87
C ILE A 90 18.66 15.06 6.08
N ASN A 91 19.22 14.84 4.88
CA ASN A 91 19.72 15.91 4.02
C ASN A 91 18.62 16.71 3.31
N ASP A 92 17.40 16.17 3.19
CA ASP A 92 16.26 16.83 2.54
C ASP A 92 15.27 17.42 3.57
N PRO A 93 15.22 18.76 3.76
CA PRO A 93 14.31 19.41 4.70
C PRO A 93 12.83 19.05 4.50
N THR A 94 12.41 18.75 3.27
CA THR A 94 11.01 18.39 2.96
C THR A 94 10.62 16.99 3.45
N LYS A 95 11.60 16.16 3.79
CA LYS A 95 11.41 14.76 4.19
C LYS A 95 11.78 14.46 5.64
N ARG A 96 12.41 15.40 6.35
CA ARG A 96 12.88 15.23 7.74
C ARG A 96 11.76 14.83 8.70
N TRP A 97 10.55 15.32 8.50
CA TRP A 97 9.38 14.97 9.33
C TRP A 97 9.05 13.47 9.35
N LYS A 98 9.57 12.70 8.38
CA LYS A 98 9.40 11.24 8.29
C LYS A 98 10.43 10.45 9.12
N LEU A 99 11.28 11.12 9.88
CA LEU A 99 12.25 10.50 10.76
C LEU A 99 11.78 10.70 12.20
N SER A 100 11.54 9.60 12.89
CA SER A 100 11.28 9.57 14.32
C SER A 100 12.53 9.12 15.09
N PRO A 101 12.62 9.39 16.40
CA PRO A 101 13.67 8.83 17.25
C PRO A 101 13.74 7.30 17.19
N ILE A 102 12.58 6.64 17.08
CA ILE A 102 12.46 5.18 16.92
C ILE A 102 13.13 4.71 15.63
N ASP A 103 13.04 5.48 14.53
CA ASP A 103 13.66 5.09 13.27
C ASP A 103 15.20 5.11 13.36
N LEU A 104 15.77 6.04 14.13
CA LEU A 104 17.22 6.10 14.37
C LEU A 104 17.69 4.91 15.21
N GLU A 105 16.94 4.55 16.24
CA GLU A 105 17.21 3.37 17.06
C GLU A 105 17.00 2.07 16.27
N SER A 106 16.05 2.04 15.34
CA SER A 106 15.80 0.85 14.52
C SER A 106 16.98 0.48 13.62
N ARG A 107 17.80 1.46 13.24
CA ARG A 107 19.02 1.25 12.45
C ARG A 107 20.05 0.43 13.23
N SER A 108 20.28 0.74 14.50
CA SER A 108 21.24 -0.03 15.31
C SER A 108 20.72 -1.43 15.65
N ARG A 109 19.40 -1.63 15.61
CA ARG A 109 18.72 -2.89 15.93
C ARG A 109 18.34 -3.74 14.70
N TRP A 110 19.06 -3.58 13.59
CA TRP A 110 18.74 -4.27 12.32
C TRP A 110 18.66 -5.80 12.46
N VAL A 111 19.59 -6.38 13.22
CA VAL A 111 19.66 -7.84 13.43
C VAL A 111 18.45 -8.32 14.24
N GLU A 112 18.03 -7.56 15.24
CA GLU A 112 16.84 -7.84 16.05
C GLU A 112 15.57 -7.78 15.20
N TYR A 113 15.45 -6.78 14.31
CA TYR A 113 14.34 -6.73 13.34
C TYR A 113 14.35 -7.91 12.37
N SER A 114 15.53 -8.33 11.93
CA SER A 114 15.68 -9.49 11.04
C SER A 114 15.20 -10.78 11.73
N LYS A 115 15.64 -11.01 12.98
CA LYS A 115 15.18 -12.14 13.82
C LYS A 115 13.68 -12.08 14.09
N ALA A 116 13.15 -10.88 14.38
CA ALA A 116 11.74 -10.67 14.63
C ALA A 116 10.89 -11.02 13.41
N LYS A 117 11.33 -10.61 12.22
CA LYS A 117 10.69 -10.96 10.94
C LYS A 117 10.74 -12.47 10.69
N ASP A 118 11.89 -13.11 10.87
CA ASP A 118 12.04 -14.56 10.61
C ASP A 118 11.12 -15.38 11.53
N GLU A 119 11.02 -15.03 12.81
CA GLU A 119 10.09 -15.69 13.73
C GLU A 119 8.63 -15.41 13.41
N MET A 120 8.29 -14.18 13.04
CA MET A 120 6.95 -13.82 12.59
C MET A 120 6.54 -14.68 11.39
N PHE A 121 7.41 -14.83 10.40
CA PHE A 121 7.16 -15.66 9.22
C PHE A 121 6.98 -17.13 9.62
N ALA A 122 7.86 -17.66 10.47
CA ALA A 122 7.79 -19.05 10.92
C ALA A 122 6.45 -19.43 11.58
N HIS A 123 5.78 -18.48 12.23
CA HIS A 123 4.51 -18.74 12.91
C HIS A 123 3.27 -18.33 12.10
N THR A 124 3.40 -17.35 11.19
CA THR A 124 2.23 -16.71 10.56
C THR A 124 2.20 -16.81 9.04
N ASP A 125 3.23 -17.38 8.41
CA ASP A 125 3.20 -17.72 6.99
C ASP A 125 2.48 -19.06 6.80
N THR A 126 1.15 -19.01 6.68
CA THR A 126 0.32 -20.19 6.48
C THR A 126 -0.04 -20.35 5.01
N ARG A 127 -0.45 -21.56 4.61
CA ARG A 127 -0.91 -21.81 3.24
C ARG A 127 -2.09 -20.94 2.85
N GLU A 128 -3.00 -20.70 3.80
CA GLU A 128 -4.23 -19.93 3.55
C GLU A 128 -4.02 -18.40 3.71
N SER A 129 -3.01 -17.98 4.48
CA SER A 129 -2.60 -16.59 4.61
C SER A 129 -1.08 -16.45 4.47
N PRO A 130 -0.55 -16.55 3.24
CA PRO A 130 0.89 -16.47 3.01
C PRO A 130 1.41 -15.03 3.11
N TRP A 131 2.70 -14.90 3.41
CA TRP A 131 3.44 -13.65 3.33
C TRP A 131 4.07 -13.47 1.94
N TYR A 132 3.74 -12.36 1.28
CA TYR A 132 4.36 -11.98 0.01
C TYR A 132 5.48 -10.97 0.22
N VAL A 133 6.71 -11.39 -0.07
CA VAL A 133 7.88 -10.51 0.01
C VAL A 133 8.01 -9.69 -1.27
N VAL A 134 7.97 -8.37 -1.15
CA VAL A 134 8.18 -7.43 -2.25
C VAL A 134 9.58 -6.84 -2.14
N ASN A 135 10.42 -7.08 -3.14
CA ASN A 135 11.73 -6.40 -3.22
C ASN A 135 11.51 -4.90 -3.45
N ALA A 136 11.94 -4.10 -2.48
CA ALA A 136 11.61 -2.69 -2.35
C ALA A 136 12.80 -1.75 -2.54
N ASP A 137 13.95 -2.24 -3.03
CA ASP A 137 15.13 -1.41 -3.29
C ASP A 137 14.86 -0.36 -4.37
N VAL A 138 14.19 -0.76 -5.45
CA VAL A 138 13.70 0.17 -6.48
C VAL A 138 12.22 0.45 -6.27
N LYS A 139 11.90 1.61 -5.68
CA LYS A 139 10.52 2.00 -5.31
C LYS A 139 9.50 1.86 -6.45
N ARG A 140 9.89 2.22 -7.68
CA ARG A 140 8.99 2.12 -8.85
C ARG A 140 8.64 0.66 -9.17
N HIS A 141 9.64 -0.22 -9.18
CA HIS A 141 9.44 -1.64 -9.44
C HIS A 141 8.61 -2.29 -8.32
N ALA A 142 8.92 -1.98 -7.06
CA ALA A 142 8.18 -2.48 -5.91
C ALA A 142 6.68 -2.17 -6.00
N ARG A 143 6.34 -0.92 -6.37
CA ARG A 143 4.94 -0.49 -6.56
C ARG A 143 4.26 -1.24 -7.69
N LEU A 144 4.90 -1.31 -8.87
CA LEU A 144 4.33 -1.98 -10.04
C LEU A 144 4.15 -3.48 -9.80
N ASN A 145 5.14 -4.15 -9.22
CA ASN A 145 5.06 -5.57 -8.88
C ASN A 145 4.00 -5.86 -7.82
N CYS A 146 3.92 -5.03 -6.77
CA CYS A 146 2.89 -5.17 -5.74
C CYS A 146 1.48 -5.00 -6.32
N ILE A 147 1.25 -3.96 -7.13
CA ILE A 147 -0.06 -3.71 -7.77
C ILE A 147 -0.40 -4.86 -8.73
N ARG A 148 0.55 -5.29 -9.57
CA ARG A 148 0.35 -6.42 -10.48
C ARG A 148 -0.01 -7.70 -9.73
N HIS A 149 0.69 -8.01 -8.63
CA HIS A 149 0.38 -9.16 -7.79
C HIS A 149 -1.00 -9.05 -7.17
N LEU A 150 -1.33 -7.89 -6.56
CA LEU A 150 -2.64 -7.65 -5.96
C LEU A 150 -3.77 -7.89 -6.96
N LEU A 151 -3.65 -7.34 -8.17
CA LEU A 151 -4.63 -7.55 -9.24
C LEU A 151 -4.74 -9.03 -9.63
N SER A 152 -3.64 -9.79 -9.65
CA SER A 152 -3.68 -11.22 -9.95
C SER A 152 -4.34 -12.07 -8.85
N MET A 153 -4.41 -11.57 -7.63
CA MET A 153 -5.04 -12.27 -6.49
C MET A 153 -6.55 -12.06 -6.40
N ILE A 154 -7.08 -11.07 -7.10
CA ILE A 154 -8.50 -10.70 -7.02
C ILE A 154 -9.17 -11.09 -8.34
N PRO A 155 -10.25 -11.89 -8.33
CA PRO A 155 -11.01 -12.14 -9.54
C PRO A 155 -11.77 -10.87 -9.94
N TYR A 156 -11.33 -10.21 -11.00
CA TYR A 156 -12.00 -9.01 -11.54
C TYR A 156 -12.29 -9.18 -13.03
N LYS A 157 -13.27 -8.41 -13.52
CA LYS A 157 -13.55 -8.27 -14.95
C LYS A 157 -12.92 -6.99 -15.45
N ASP A 158 -12.23 -7.05 -16.58
CA ASP A 158 -11.79 -5.84 -17.27
C ASP A 158 -13.02 -5.14 -17.85
N LEU A 159 -13.23 -3.90 -17.43
CA LEU A 159 -14.31 -3.04 -17.90
C LEU A 159 -13.80 -1.92 -18.82
N THR A 160 -12.53 -1.99 -19.22
CA THR A 160 -11.92 -1.01 -20.14
C THR A 160 -12.71 -1.02 -21.44
N PRO A 161 -13.34 0.10 -21.85
CA PRO A 161 -14.04 0.19 -23.12
C PRO A 161 -13.06 -0.04 -24.27
N GLU A 162 -13.52 -0.74 -25.30
CA GLU A 162 -12.74 -0.89 -26.54
C GLU A 162 -12.39 0.49 -27.12
N PRO A 163 -11.18 0.66 -27.68
CA PRO A 163 -10.81 1.91 -28.35
C PRO A 163 -11.86 2.26 -29.42
N LEU A 164 -12.50 3.41 -29.27
CA LEU A 164 -13.44 3.90 -30.28
C LEU A 164 -12.64 4.35 -31.50
N THR A 165 -12.82 3.67 -32.62
CA THR A 165 -12.33 4.16 -33.92
C THR A 165 -13.30 5.22 -34.42
N LEU A 166 -12.81 6.44 -34.58
CA LEU A 166 -13.59 7.47 -35.25
C LEU A 166 -13.75 7.07 -36.72
N PRO A 167 -14.98 6.94 -37.23
CA PRO A 167 -15.16 6.72 -38.66
C PRO A 167 -14.58 7.92 -39.42
N PRO A 168 -14.13 7.71 -40.67
CA PRO A 168 -13.73 8.84 -41.52
C PRO A 168 -14.87 9.85 -41.58
N ARG A 169 -14.53 11.14 -41.57
CA ARG A 169 -15.53 12.19 -41.75
C ARG A 169 -16.28 11.92 -43.06
N LYS A 170 -17.61 11.95 -43.00
CA LYS A 170 -18.41 11.94 -44.22
C LYS A 170 -18.14 13.24 -44.96
N GLU A 171 -17.66 13.14 -46.19
CA GLU A 171 -17.56 14.29 -47.07
C GLU A 171 -18.98 14.68 -47.49
N HIS A 172 -19.46 15.81 -46.99
CA HIS A 172 -20.73 16.39 -47.38
C HIS A 172 -20.49 17.31 -48.57
N ALA A 173 -20.70 16.79 -49.79
CA ALA A 173 -20.58 17.57 -51.02
C ALA A 173 -21.70 18.62 -51.20
N ASP A 174 -22.78 18.48 -50.42
CA ASP A 174 -24.02 19.24 -50.49
C ASP A 174 -24.10 20.40 -49.47
N TYR A 175 -23.17 20.47 -48.53
CA TYR A 175 -23.16 21.51 -47.50
C TYR A 175 -21.97 22.46 -47.64
N VAL A 176 -22.27 23.71 -48.00
CA VAL A 176 -21.30 24.81 -47.97
C VAL A 176 -21.48 25.57 -46.67
N ARG A 177 -20.44 25.59 -45.83
CA ARG A 177 -20.46 26.37 -44.59
C ARG A 177 -20.61 27.87 -44.93
N PRO A 178 -21.48 28.62 -44.23
CA PRO A 178 -21.55 30.07 -44.38
C PRO A 178 -20.16 30.72 -44.17
N PRO A 179 -19.86 31.82 -44.88
CA PRO A 179 -18.63 32.57 -44.69
C PRO A 179 -18.37 32.89 -43.21
N MET A 180 -17.12 32.76 -42.76
CA MET A 180 -16.77 32.88 -41.34
C MET A 180 -17.08 34.29 -40.81
N ASP A 181 -16.88 35.32 -41.63
CA ASP A 181 -17.23 36.73 -41.38
C ASP A 181 -18.73 37.01 -41.19
N SER A 182 -19.61 36.10 -41.61
CA SER A 182 -21.04 36.21 -41.32
C SER A 182 -21.40 35.88 -39.86
N GLN A 183 -20.46 35.35 -39.08
CA GLN A 183 -20.65 34.96 -37.69
C GLN A 183 -20.11 36.03 -36.74
N THR A 184 -20.86 36.34 -35.69
CA THR A 184 -20.39 37.22 -34.62
C THR A 184 -19.60 36.42 -33.60
N PHE A 185 -18.26 36.53 -33.64
CA PHE A 185 -17.38 35.87 -32.68
C PHE A 185 -17.22 36.70 -31.40
N VAL A 186 -16.99 35.99 -30.29
CA VAL A 186 -16.54 36.62 -29.04
C VAL A 186 -15.11 37.13 -29.20
N PRO A 187 -14.71 38.24 -28.54
CA PRO A 187 -13.33 38.71 -28.58
C PRO A 187 -12.35 37.63 -28.08
N GLU A 188 -11.35 37.28 -28.89
CA GLU A 188 -10.29 36.35 -28.50
C GLU A 188 -9.15 37.10 -27.79
N TYR A 189 -8.98 36.85 -26.49
CA TYR A 189 -7.90 37.43 -25.67
C TYR A 189 -6.66 36.54 -25.55
N TYR A 190 -6.75 35.29 -26.03
CA TYR A 190 -5.67 34.31 -26.03
C TYR A 190 -5.69 33.60 -27.38
N THR A 191 -4.69 33.85 -28.22
CA THR A 191 -4.53 33.17 -29.51
C THR A 191 -3.64 31.94 -29.35
N ALA A 192 -4.02 30.85 -30.01
CA ALA A 192 -3.15 29.68 -30.12
C ALA A 192 -2.19 29.86 -31.29
N ASP A 193 -0.88 29.85 -31.01
CA ASP A 193 0.15 29.76 -32.04
C ASP A 193 0.16 28.32 -32.59
N PHE A 194 -0.60 28.07 -33.65
CA PHE A 194 -0.47 26.83 -34.40
C PHE A 194 0.72 26.97 -35.37
N VAL A 195 1.81 26.24 -35.10
CA VAL A 195 2.92 25.99 -36.04
C VAL A 195 2.47 25.04 -37.15
#